data_AF-A0A392QBK3-F1
#
_entry.id   AF-A0A392QBK3-F1
#
_cell.length_a   1.000
_cell.length_b   1.000
_cell.length_c   1.000
_cell.angle_alpha   90.00
_cell.angle_beta   90.00
_cell.angle_gamma   90.00
#
_symmetry.space_group_name_H-M   'P 1'
#
loop_
_entity.id
_entity.type
_entity.pdbx_description
1 polymer ?
#
loop_
_entity_poly.entity_id
_entity_poly.type
_entity_poly.pdbx_seq_one_letter_code
_entity_poly.pdbx_strand_id
1 'polypeptide(L)'
;VQLGSRERLLAFCEAVQRRSPVGSYTKPIAGTTPGYASEVIFADGTFIDGSTSELSCDGPLREPFAVFCQGGTHWTQWGLVLGEVLKSIDGI
;
A
#
# COMPACT_ATOMS: atom_id res chain seq x y z
N VAL A 1 -7.97 -5.43 4.24
CA VAL A 1 -7.94 -6.80 3.69
C VAL A 1 -6.94 -7.63 4.49
N GLN A 2 -7.27 -8.85 4.90
CA GLN A 2 -6.32 -9.74 5.60
C GLN A 2 -5.55 -10.55 4.57
N LEU A 3 -4.22 -10.37 4.50
CA LEU A 3 -3.40 -11.01 3.47
C LEU A 3 -2.74 -12.30 3.93
N GLY A 4 -2.65 -12.51 5.25
CA GLY A 4 -2.16 -13.75 5.86
C GLY A 4 -0.66 -14.01 5.68
N SER A 5 0.09 -13.11 5.05
CA SER A 5 1.55 -13.19 5.02
C SER A 5 2.21 -11.81 4.92
N ARG A 6 3.42 -11.72 5.47
CA ARG A 6 4.27 -10.53 5.40
C ARG A 6 4.57 -10.19 3.94
N GLU A 7 4.88 -11.18 3.12
CA GLU A 7 5.29 -11.02 1.73
C GLU A 7 4.16 -10.42 0.89
N ARG A 8 2.92 -10.87 1.11
CA ARG A 8 1.75 -10.33 0.40
C ARG A 8 1.46 -8.91 0.82
N LEU A 9 1.61 -8.56 2.11
CA LEU A 9 1.45 -7.18 2.57
C LEU A 9 2.47 -6.24 1.93
N LEU A 10 3.75 -6.64 1.91
CA LEU A 10 4.80 -5.86 1.25
C LEU A 10 4.54 -5.70 -0.26
N ALA A 11 4.19 -6.80 -0.94
CA ALA A 11 3.89 -6.78 -2.38
C ALA A 11 2.66 -5.91 -2.71
N PHE A 12 1.62 -5.94 -1.87
CA PHE A 12 0.44 -5.10 -2.03
C PHE A 12 0.82 -3.62 -1.94
N CYS A 13 1.53 -3.21 -0.89
CA CYS A 13 1.93 -1.81 -0.72
C CYS A 13 2.88 -1.34 -1.84
N GLU A 14 3.82 -2.18 -2.25
CA GLU A 14 4.70 -1.87 -3.40
C GLU A 14 3.93 -1.70 -4.70
N ALA A 15 2.92 -2.55 -4.97
CA ALA A 15 2.07 -2.44 -6.14
C ALA A 15 1.24 -1.14 -6.15
N VAL A 16 0.72 -0.74 -4.98
CA VAL A 16 0.03 0.56 -4.83
C VAL A 16 1.01 1.70 -5.12
N GLN A 17 2.19 1.71 -4.48
CA GLN A 17 3.18 2.77 -4.68
C GLN A 17 3.60 2.91 -6.14
N ARG A 18 3.84 1.79 -6.85
CA ARG A 18 4.19 1.79 -8.29
C ARG A 18 3.11 2.40 -9.18
N ARG A 19 1.86 2.43 -8.74
CA ARG A 19 0.71 3.00 -9.47
C ARG A 19 0.26 4.35 -8.91
N SER A 20 1.00 4.92 -7.98
CA SER A 20 0.78 6.26 -7.46
C SER A 20 1.23 7.34 -8.45
N PRO A 21 0.57 8.52 -8.48
CA PRO A 21 0.96 9.62 -9.35
C PRO A 21 2.29 10.28 -8.93
N VAL A 22 2.63 10.25 -7.64
CA VAL A 22 3.86 10.81 -7.08
C VAL A 22 4.73 9.68 -6.53
N GLY A 23 6.05 9.74 -6.76
CA GLY A 23 6.99 8.81 -6.15
C GLY A 23 6.86 7.36 -6.62
N SER A 24 6.26 7.07 -7.78
CA SER A 24 6.07 5.68 -8.25
C SER A 24 7.35 4.90 -8.55
N TYR A 25 8.48 5.59 -8.64
CA TYR A 25 9.82 4.99 -8.78
C TYR A 25 10.44 4.59 -7.43
N THR A 26 9.86 5.00 -6.30
CA THR A 26 10.35 4.63 -4.98
C THR A 26 9.74 3.29 -4.55
N LYS A 27 10.49 2.55 -3.73
CA LYS A 27 10.03 1.30 -3.15
C LYS A 27 9.74 1.53 -1.67
N PRO A 28 8.50 1.27 -1.20
CA PRO A 28 8.19 1.39 0.20
C PRO A 28 8.92 0.28 0.98
N ILE A 29 9.41 0.62 2.17
CA ILE A 29 10.07 -0.33 3.08
C ILE A 29 9.35 -0.30 4.42
N ALA A 30 9.28 -1.47 5.07
CA ALA A 30 8.81 -1.56 6.44
C ALA A 30 9.78 -0.85 7.39
N GLY A 31 9.26 -0.17 8.40
CA GLY A 31 10.08 0.47 9.42
C GLY A 31 9.33 0.71 10.74
N THR A 32 10.09 1.05 11.77
CA THR A 32 9.54 1.47 13.06
C THR A 32 9.03 2.90 12.95
N THR A 33 7.74 3.11 13.21
CA THR A 33 7.11 4.43 13.15
C THR A 33 6.65 4.85 14.56
N PRO A 34 6.98 6.07 15.02
CA PRO A 34 6.52 6.57 16.32
C PRO A 34 5.00 6.43 16.48
N GLY A 35 4.58 5.91 17.64
CA GLY A 35 3.16 5.67 17.93
C GLY A 35 2.62 4.31 17.49
N TYR A 36 3.37 3.56 16.66
CA TYR A 36 2.98 2.20 16.27
C TYR A 36 3.75 1.15 17.07
N ALA A 37 3.04 0.13 17.54
CA ALA A 37 3.60 -0.96 18.36
C ALA A 37 4.36 -2.03 17.55
N SER A 38 4.33 -1.95 16.22
CA SER A 38 5.00 -2.87 15.31
C SER A 38 5.54 -2.07 14.14
N GLU A 39 6.46 -2.65 13.38
CA GLU A 39 6.85 -2.07 12.11
C GLU A 39 5.62 -1.92 11.21
N VAL A 40 5.60 -0.85 10.43
CA VAL A 40 4.52 -0.55 9.48
C VAL A 40 5.16 -0.26 8.13
N ILE A 41 4.47 -0.66 7.07
CA ILE A 41 4.79 -0.23 5.71
C ILE A 41 3.71 0.75 5.25
N PHE A 42 4.13 1.78 4.53
CA PHE A 42 3.25 2.81 3.96
C PHE A 42 3.51 2.92 2.45
N ALA A 43 2.45 3.08 1.68
CA ALA A 43 2.48 3.51 0.30
C ALA A 43 1.60 4.78 0.20
N ASP A 44 2.27 5.91 0.07
CA ASP A 44 1.74 7.26 0.24
C ASP A 44 2.20 8.19 -0.90
N GLY A 45 2.27 7.67 -2.12
CA GLY A 45 2.61 8.43 -3.34
C GLY A 45 1.56 9.48 -3.75
N THR A 46 1.20 10.37 -2.84
CA THR A 46 0.13 11.37 -2.94
C THR A 46 0.71 12.75 -3.25
N PHE A 47 -0.12 13.64 -3.82
CA PHE A 47 0.30 15.02 -4.09
C PHE A 47 0.46 15.83 -2.81
N ILE A 48 -0.42 15.61 -1.83
CA ILE A 48 -0.29 16.18 -0.49
C ILE A 48 0.26 15.10 0.43
N ASP A 49 1.33 15.43 1.14
CA ASP A 49 2.03 14.52 2.04
C ASP A 49 1.07 13.94 3.11
N GLY A 50 1.05 12.62 3.24
CA GLY A 50 0.17 11.90 4.18
C GLY A 50 -1.34 11.94 3.87
N SER A 51 -1.74 12.34 2.67
CA SER A 51 -3.17 12.40 2.30
C SER A 51 -3.82 11.02 2.21
N THR A 52 -4.82 10.76 3.04
CA THR A 52 -5.64 9.53 2.96
C THR A 52 -6.94 9.71 2.17
N SER A 53 -7.20 10.93 1.68
CA SER A 53 -8.25 11.19 0.68
C SER A 53 -7.78 10.82 -0.73
N GLU A 54 -6.48 10.94 -0.98
CA GLU A 54 -5.82 10.35 -2.15
C GLU A 54 -5.56 8.85 -1.90
N LEU A 55 -5.37 8.09 -2.99
CA LEU A 55 -5.18 6.66 -2.87
C LEU A 55 -3.87 6.35 -2.13
N SER A 56 -3.99 5.62 -1.03
CA SER A 56 -2.87 5.20 -0.19
C SER A 56 -3.18 3.85 0.45
N CYS A 57 -2.14 3.17 0.91
CA CYS A 57 -2.33 2.01 1.76
C CYS A 57 -1.19 1.81 2.74
N ASP A 58 -1.50 1.15 3.85
CA ASP A 58 -0.56 0.87 4.91
C ASP A 58 -0.99 -0.36 5.72
N GLY A 59 -0.05 -0.94 6.46
CA GLY A 59 -0.38 -2.07 7.32
C GLY A 59 0.75 -2.46 8.26
N PRO A 60 0.44 -2.90 9.50
CA PRO A 60 1.44 -3.34 10.45
C PRO A 60 1.97 -4.73 10.06
N LEU A 61 3.29 -4.94 10.22
CA LEU A 61 3.95 -6.22 9.99
C LEU A 61 3.74 -7.17 11.17
N ARG A 62 2.48 -7.55 11.36
CA ARG A 62 2.03 -8.55 12.34
C ARG A 62 0.76 -9.24 11.85
N GLU A 63 0.49 -10.44 12.35
CA GLU A 63 -0.75 -11.16 12.06
C GLU A 63 -2.01 -10.31 12.33
N PRO A 64 -3.02 -10.32 11.44
CA PRO A 64 -3.18 -11.17 10.24
C PRO A 64 -2.58 -10.60 8.94
N PHE A 65 -1.54 -9.75 9.05
CA PHE A 65 -0.95 -8.98 7.96
C PHE A 65 -2.02 -8.21 7.17
N ALA A 66 -2.82 -7.44 7.91
CA ALA A 66 -3.89 -6.66 7.33
C ALA A 66 -3.35 -5.41 6.64
N VAL A 67 -3.77 -5.20 5.40
CA VAL A 67 -3.61 -3.92 4.69
C VAL A 67 -4.88 -3.09 4.83
N PHE A 68 -4.72 -1.82 5.15
CA PHE A 68 -5.72 -0.78 5.01
C PHE A 68 -5.41 -0.04 3.71
N CYS A 69 -6.33 -0.09 2.75
CA CYS A 69 -6.18 0.57 1.46
C CYS A 69 -7.43 1.43 1.25
N GLN A 70 -7.22 2.74 1.09
CA GLN A 70 -8.27 3.74 1.17
C GLN A 70 -8.01 4.93 0.26
N GLY A 71 -9.01 5.81 0.16
CA GLY A 71 -8.94 7.03 -0.60
C GLY A 71 -9.06 6.81 -2.10
N GLY A 72 -8.65 7.81 -2.86
CA GLY A 72 -8.70 7.84 -4.32
C GLY A 72 -9.50 9.04 -4.80
N THR A 73 -8.85 9.87 -5.63
CA THR A 73 -9.47 11.06 -6.23
C THR A 73 -10.34 10.72 -7.43
N HIS A 74 -10.07 9.57 -8.07
CA HIS A 74 -10.86 9.05 -9.18
C HIS A 74 -10.84 7.52 -9.22
N TRP A 75 -11.98 6.90 -9.53
CA TRP A 75 -12.16 5.45 -9.50
C TRP A 75 -11.27 4.69 -10.52
N THR A 76 -10.85 5.32 -11.61
CA THR A 76 -9.97 4.67 -12.59
C THR A 76 -8.60 4.34 -12.02
N GLN A 77 -8.11 5.11 -11.05
CA GLN A 77 -6.86 4.80 -10.35
C GLN A 77 -6.97 3.47 -9.61
N TRP A 78 -8.12 3.20 -8.97
CA TRP A 78 -8.40 1.89 -8.36
C TRP A 78 -8.33 0.75 -9.37
N GLY A 79 -8.87 0.92 -10.57
CA GLY A 79 -8.78 -0.10 -11.62
C GLY A 79 -7.33 -0.44 -12.01
N LEU A 80 -6.47 0.57 -12.13
CA LEU A 80 -5.03 0.37 -12.43
C LEU A 80 -4.30 -0.30 -11.28
N VAL A 81 -4.57 0.13 -10.04
CA VAL A 81 -3.91 -0.36 -8.84
C VAL A 81 -4.32 -1.79 -8.52
N LEU A 82 -5.61 -2.11 -8.56
CA LEU A 82 -6.10 -3.47 -8.32
C LEU A 82 -5.54 -4.45 -9.36
N GLY A 83 -5.41 -4.02 -10.62
CA GLY A 83 -4.77 -4.83 -11.66
C GLY A 83 -3.30 -5.14 -11.37
N GLU A 84 -2.53 -4.20 -10.81
CA GLU A 84 -1.14 -4.44 -10.40
C GLU A 84 -1.04 -5.29 -9.13
N VAL A 85 -1.93 -5.04 -8.16
CA VAL A 85 -1.99 -5.77 -6.89
C VAL A 85 -2.24 -7.26 -7.15
N LEU A 86 -3.28 -7.60 -7.93
CA LEU A 86 -3.62 -8.99 -8.25
C LEU A 86 -2.47 -9.74 -8.94
N LYS A 87 -1.78 -9.08 -9.88
CA LYS A 87 -0.56 -9.62 -10.50
C LYS A 87 0.55 -9.89 -9.48
N SER A 88 0.70 -9.00 -8.51
CA SER A 88 1.80 -9.05 -7.55
C SER A 88 1.57 -10.06 -6.43
N ILE A 89 0.32 -10.29 -6.02
CA ILE A 89 -0.01 -11.18 -4.88
C ILE A 89 -0.48 -12.58 -5.30
N ASP A 90 -1.14 -12.71 -6.46
CA ASP A 90 -1.74 -13.96 -6.94
C ASP A 90 -1.13 -14.46 -8.26
N GLY A 91 -0.30 -13.65 -8.93
CA GLY A 91 0.38 -14.04 -10.17
C GLY A 91 -0.55 -14.14 -11.39
N ILE A 92 -1.73 -13.52 -11.34
CA ILE A 92 -2.76 -13.49 -12.41
C ILE A 92 -2.54 -12.30 -13.32
#